data_AF-A0A9N9JG68-F1
#
_entry.id   AF-A0A9N9JG68-F1
#
_cell.length_a   1.000
_cell.length_b   1.000
_cell.length_c   1.000
_cell.angle_alpha   90.00
_cell.angle_beta   90.00
_cell.angle_gamma   90.00
#
_symmetry.space_group_name_H-M   'P 1'
#
loop_
_entity.id
_entity.type
_entity.pdbx_description
1 polymer ?
#
loop_
_entity_poly.entity_id
_entity_poly.type
_entity_poly.pdbx_seq_one_letter_code
_entity_poly.pdbx_strand_id
1 'polypeptide(L)' 'MATIPQQLGFDEEETKVFNELIGRQIRAFNALPDNNSKIMFIRGMVEERRTWREKS' A
#
# COMPACT_ATOMS: atom_id res chain seq x y z
N MET A 1 10.21 17.86 1.89
CA MET A 1 10.25 16.63 1.06
C MET A 1 8.91 15.93 1.21
N ALA A 2 8.20 15.66 0.12
CA ALA A 2 6.95 14.89 0.19
C ALA A 2 7.28 13.43 0.55
N THR A 3 6.49 12.82 1.43
CA THR A 3 6.64 11.40 1.77
C THR A 3 6.16 10.53 0.60
N ILE A 4 6.65 9.28 0.50
CA ILE A 4 6.23 8.35 -0.57
C ILE A 4 4.69 8.26 -0.69
N PRO A 5 3.90 8.16 0.42
CA PRO A 5 2.45 8.22 0.34
C PRO A 5 1.89 9.50 -0.31
N GLN A 6 2.45 10.67 0.03
CA GLN A 6 2.03 11.95 -0.56
C GLN A 6 2.39 12.06 -2.04
N GLN A 7 3.52 11.50 -2.45
CA GLN A 7 3.94 11.46 -3.86
C GLN A 7 3.06 10.53 -4.71
N LEU A 8 2.51 9.48 -4.10
CA LEU A 8 1.66 8.50 -4.75
C LEU A 8 0.16 8.82 -4.61
N GLY A 9 -0.19 9.86 -3.84
CA GLY A 9 -1.57 10.29 -3.65
C GLY A 9 -2.41 9.32 -2.81
N PHE A 10 -1.80 8.66 -1.83
CA PHE A 10 -2.51 7.73 -0.96
C PHE A 10 -3.50 8.44 -0.03
N ASP A 11 -4.67 7.83 0.14
CA ASP A 11 -5.61 8.19 1.21
C ASP A 11 -5.14 7.69 2.59
N GLU A 12 -5.94 7.93 3.63
CA GLU A 12 -5.57 7.57 5.00
C GLU A 12 -5.44 6.04 5.21
N GLU A 13 -6.30 5.24 4.57
CA GLU A 13 -6.30 3.79 4.71
C GLU A 13 -5.14 3.17 3.91
N GLU A 14 -4.92 3.64 2.68
CA GLU A 14 -3.77 3.29 1.85
C GLU A 14 -2.45 3.67 2.56
N THR A 15 -2.39 4.85 3.18
CA THR A 15 -1.23 5.31 3.95
C THR A 15 -0.98 4.42 5.16
N LYS A 16 -2.03 4.00 5.88
CA LYS A 16 -1.91 3.09 7.01
C LYS A 16 -1.37 1.73 6.56
N VAL A 17 -1.92 1.16 5.49
CA VAL A 17 -1.46 -0.12 4.93
C VAL A 17 -0.02 -0.04 4.45
N PHE A 18 0.38 1.08 3.84
CA PHE A 18 1.76 1.34 3.46
C PHE A 18 2.71 1.39 4.67
N ASN A 19 2.30 2.04 5.76
CA ASN A 19 3.12 2.12 6.98
C ASN A 19 3.22 0.79 7.74
N GLU A 20 2.24 -0.10 7.55
CA GLU A 20 2.20 -1.44 8.15
C GLU A 20 2.85 -2.51 7.26
N LEU A 21 3.54 -2.12 6.19
CA LEU A 21 4.26 -3.05 5.33
C LEU A 21 5.38 -3.77 6.08
N ILE A 22 5.45 -5.09 5.94
CA ILE A 22 6.57 -5.88 6.44
C ILE A 22 7.72 -5.91 5.42
N GLY A 23 8.93 -6.25 5.86
CA GLY A 23 10.13 -6.20 5.01
C GLY A 23 10.02 -6.91 3.65
N ARG A 24 9.30 -8.04 3.56
CA ARG A 24 9.03 -8.71 2.28
C ARG A 24 8.16 -7.87 1.35
N GLN A 25 7.11 -7.24 1.89
CA GLN A 25 6.18 -6.40 1.12
C GLN A 25 6.83 -5.08 0.72
N ILE A 26 7.68 -4.48 1.58
CA ILE A 26 8.48 -3.31 1.23
C ILE A 26 9.39 -3.60 0.03
N ARG A 27 10.06 -4.76 0.02
CA ARG A 27 10.90 -5.17 -1.12
C ARG A 27 10.07 -5.36 -2.39
N ALA A 28 8.91 -6.00 -2.29
CA ALA A 28 8.00 -6.17 -3.43
C ALA A 28 7.52 -4.81 -3.95
N PHE A 29 7.07 -3.92 -3.08
CA PHE A 29 6.65 -2.56 -3.41
C PHE A 29 7.76 -1.75 -4.09
N ASN A 30 8.99 -1.82 -3.58
CA ASN A 30 10.13 -1.10 -4.15
C ASN A 30 10.60 -1.69 -5.49
N ALA A 31 10.34 -2.97 -5.75
CA ALA A 31 10.64 -3.61 -7.03
C ALA A 31 9.67 -3.23 -8.15
N LEU A 32 8.55 -2.57 -7.84
CA LEU A 32 7.58 -2.14 -8.84
C LEU A 32 8.14 -0.99 -9.69
N PRO A 33 8.02 -1.08 -11.04
CA PRO A 33 8.73 -0.21 -11.95
C PRO A 33 8.12 1.20 -12.08
N ASP A 34 6.84 1.35 -11.77
CA ASP A 34 6.09 2.59 -11.94
C ASP A 34 5.15 2.88 -10.77
N ASN A 35 4.71 4.14 -10.68
CA ASN A 35 3.86 4.61 -9.59
C ASN A 35 2.46 3.98 -9.63
N ASN A 36 1.92 3.66 -10.81
CA ASN A 36 0.58 3.06 -10.92
C ASN A 36 0.59 1.63 -10.37
N SER A 37 1.63 0.85 -10.69
CA SER A 37 1.86 -0.47 -10.10
C SER A 37 1.96 -0.40 -8.57
N LYS A 38 2.67 0.59 -8.03
CA LYS A 38 2.78 0.83 -6.58
C LYS A 38 1.44 1.15 -5.93
N ILE A 39 0.62 1.98 -6.58
CA ILE A 39 -0.72 2.32 -6.11
C ILE A 39 -1.61 1.06 -6.10
N MET A 40 -1.63 0.29 -7.19
CA MET A 40 -2.41 -0.94 -7.28
C MET A 40 -2.01 -1.97 -6.23
N PHE A 41 -0.72 -2.09 -5.92
CA PHE A 41 -0.24 -2.99 -4.88
C PHE A 41 -0.80 -2.64 -3.49
N ILE A 42 -0.81 -1.36 -3.13
CA ILE A 42 -1.37 -0.92 -1.85
C ILE A 42 -2.89 -1.10 -1.82
N ARG A 43 -3.60 -0.74 -2.89
CA ARG A 43 -5.05 -0.94 -2.99
C ARG A 43 -5.47 -2.40 -2.85
N GLY A 44 -4.74 -3.33 -3.48
CA GLY A 44 -5.00 -4.76 -3.34
C GLY A 44 -4.88 -5.23 -1.88
N MET A 45 -3.89 -4.73 -1.13
CA MET A 45 -3.76 -5.09 0.28
C MET A 45 -4.81 -4.42 1.18
N VAL A 46 -5.25 -3.21 0.84
CA VAL A 46 -6.38 -2.56 1.52
C VAL A 46 -7.63 -3.43 1.37
N GLU A 47 -7.94 -3.86 0.15
CA GLU A 47 -9.09 -4.72 -0.13
C GLU A 47 -9.00 -6.08 0.57
N GLU A 48 -7.83 -6.73 0.58
CA GLU A 48 -7.61 -7.96 1.35
C GLU A 48 -7.89 -7.72 2.84
N ARG A 49 -7.30 -6.68 3.44
CA ARG A 49 -7.48 -6.37 4.87
C ARG A 49 -8.93 -6.06 5.21
N ARG A 50 -9.65 -5.37 4.32
CA ARG A 50 -11.09 -5.12 4.46
C ARG A 50 -11.88 -6.42 4.46
N THR A 51 -11.61 -7.30 3.51
CA THR A 51 -12.25 -8.62 3.39
C THR A 51 -12.00 -9.49 4.63
N TRP A 52 -10.77 -9.45 5.18
CA TRP A 52 -10.44 -10.16 6.42
C TRP A 52 -11.17 -9.60 7.64
N ARG A 53 -11.37 -8.28 7.73
CA ARG A 53 -12.14 -7.66 8.84
C ARG A 53 -13.63 -7.97 8.75
N GLU A 54 -14.20 -7.99 7.55
CA GLU A 54 -15.63 -8.29 7.36
C GLU A 54 -15.97 -9.76 7.65
N LYS A 55 -14.98 -10.66 7.58
CA LYS A 55 -15.14 -12.09 7.90
C LYS A 55 -14.87 -12.46 9.36
N SER A 56 -14.32 -11.54 10.16
CA SER A 56 -13.95 -11.79 11.57
C SER A 56 -14.98 -11.22 12.54
#